data_AF-A0A1S0UAS4-F1
#
_entry.id   AF-A0A1S0UAS4-F1
#
_cell.length_a   1.000
_cell.length_b   1.000
_cell.length_c   1.000
_cell.angle_alpha   90.00
_cell.angle_beta   90.00
_cell.angle_gamma   90.00
#
_symmetry.space_group_name_H-M   'P 1'
#
loop_
_entity.id
_entity.type
_entity.pdbx_description
1 polymer ?
#
loop_
_entity_poly.entity_id
_entity_poly.type
_entity_poly.pdbx_seq_one_letter_code
_entity_poly.pdbx_strand_id
1 'polypeptide(L)'
;MEFESSRDSTIAIKIKQLATNVYEFAVETEGITETMMGEEEKLSPRVYRRMEDRKAWDAYWQLRKLESEGSYYIRLLYYVHKAVDTPVTWFREKIVEPLNDKYRSPYYHRKLNRVPGIDECAVDDLSCFYEANTQFRLDKLVDQNILDILRLRLSRCMDYNAPNFVPCAKLIDDVEENELNFFIKYGEIGQEGDVRDAYMKQKHRMIWERRHPEIMKARAEACEEHKRRVANGEFDYSFWKKRLLAQR
;
A
#
# COMPACT_ATOMS: atom_id res chain seq x y z
N MET A 1 -57.67 22.78 -15.37
CA MET A 1 -57.72 23.59 -14.14
C MET A 1 -56.36 24.23 -14.01
N GLU A 2 -56.26 25.45 -14.51
CA GLU A 2 -55.06 26.26 -14.57
C GLU A 2 -54.63 26.67 -13.16
N PHE A 3 -53.33 26.63 -12.84
CA PHE A 3 -52.57 27.70 -12.15
C PHE A 3 -51.09 27.29 -11.92
N GLU A 4 -50.34 27.08 -12.99
CA GLU A 4 -48.87 26.89 -12.93
C GLU A 4 -48.25 27.57 -14.15
N SER A 5 -47.69 28.78 -13.96
CA SER A 5 -46.88 29.44 -15.01
C SER A 5 -45.98 30.59 -14.50
N SER A 6 -46.24 31.15 -13.30
CA SER A 6 -45.49 32.33 -12.82
C SER A 6 -44.33 32.02 -11.84
N ARG A 7 -44.21 30.80 -11.30
CA ARG A 7 -43.16 30.43 -10.32
C ARG A 7 -41.89 29.81 -10.94
N ASP A 8 -41.95 29.37 -12.20
CA ASP A 8 -40.82 28.70 -12.86
C ASP A 8 -39.77 29.66 -13.40
N SER A 9 -40.15 30.90 -13.74
CA SER A 9 -39.20 31.90 -14.27
C SER A 9 -38.22 32.39 -13.21
N THR A 10 -38.67 32.63 -11.97
CA THR A 10 -37.81 33.08 -10.86
C THR A 10 -36.88 31.98 -10.34
N ILE A 11 -37.34 30.73 -10.35
CA ILE A 11 -36.51 29.57 -9.99
C ILE A 11 -35.47 29.31 -11.09
N ALA A 12 -35.86 29.37 -12.36
CA ALA A 12 -34.92 29.26 -13.48
C ALA A 12 -33.88 30.39 -13.50
N ILE A 13 -34.24 31.62 -13.12
CA ILE A 13 -33.29 32.73 -12.96
C ILE A 13 -32.33 32.46 -11.80
N LYS A 14 -32.81 32.01 -10.64
CA LYS A 14 -31.94 31.65 -9.50
C LYS A 14 -31.00 30.48 -9.81
N ILE A 15 -31.47 29.46 -10.53
CA ILE A 15 -30.63 28.33 -10.97
C ILE A 15 -29.59 28.79 -11.98
N LYS A 16 -29.95 29.66 -12.94
CA LYS A 16 -28.98 30.25 -13.87
C LYS A 16 -27.95 31.10 -13.13
N GLN A 17 -28.35 31.85 -12.11
CA GLN A 17 -27.47 32.72 -11.33
C GLN A 17 -26.54 31.92 -10.39
N LEU A 18 -27.02 30.81 -9.82
CA LEU A 18 -26.18 29.84 -9.12
C LEU A 18 -25.21 29.13 -10.07
N ALA A 19 -25.68 28.75 -11.27
CA ALA A 19 -24.84 28.12 -12.28
C ALA A 19 -23.76 29.07 -12.81
N THR A 20 -24.07 30.35 -13.04
CA THR A 20 -23.07 31.36 -13.40
C THR A 20 -22.08 31.59 -12.27
N ASN A 21 -22.52 31.68 -11.01
CA ASN A 21 -21.61 31.84 -9.87
C ASN A 21 -20.70 30.61 -9.67
N VAL A 22 -21.20 29.40 -9.92
CA VAL A 22 -20.39 28.17 -9.89
C VAL A 22 -19.40 28.15 -11.05
N TYR A 23 -19.80 28.60 -12.24
CA TYR A 23 -18.89 28.71 -13.39
C TYR A 23 -17.84 29.80 -13.19
N GLU A 24 -18.21 30.93 -12.60
CA GLU A 24 -17.31 32.04 -12.30
C GLU A 24 -16.32 31.66 -11.18
N PHE A 25 -16.78 30.93 -10.15
CA PHE A 25 -15.91 30.32 -9.14
C PHE A 25 -15.00 29.24 -9.74
N ALA A 26 -15.49 28.42 -10.68
CA ALA A 26 -14.69 27.42 -11.37
C ALA A 26 -13.59 28.05 -12.24
N VAL A 27 -13.91 29.09 -13.01
CA VAL A 27 -12.96 29.85 -13.83
C VAL A 27 -11.95 30.61 -12.97
N GLU A 28 -12.36 31.13 -11.80
CA GLU A 28 -11.47 31.76 -10.82
C GLU A 28 -10.54 30.70 -10.18
N THR A 29 -11.03 29.49 -9.90
CA THR A 29 -10.17 28.38 -9.45
C THR A 29 -9.22 27.88 -10.56
N GLU A 30 -9.64 27.87 -11.82
CA GLU A 30 -8.78 27.49 -12.95
C GLU A 30 -7.64 28.50 -13.16
N GLY A 31 -7.92 29.81 -13.06
CA GLY A 31 -6.89 30.86 -13.10
C GLY A 31 -5.94 30.85 -11.88
N ILE A 32 -6.41 30.46 -10.70
CA ILE A 32 -5.57 30.23 -9.52
C ILE A 32 -4.71 28.96 -9.71
N THR A 33 -5.23 27.91 -10.36
CA THR A 33 -4.44 26.70 -10.62
C THR A 33 -3.34 26.92 -11.66
N GLU A 34 -3.58 27.69 -12.72
CA GLU A 34 -2.53 27.99 -13.72
C GLU A 34 -1.41 28.88 -13.15
N THR A 35 -1.73 29.84 -12.29
CA THR A 35 -0.73 30.68 -11.61
C THR A 35 0.04 29.92 -10.52
N MET A 36 -0.60 28.99 -9.82
CA MET A 36 0.06 28.07 -8.88
C MET A 36 1.01 27.11 -9.61
N MET A 37 0.60 26.54 -10.75
CA MET A 37 1.47 25.67 -11.57
C MET A 37 2.70 26.40 -12.15
N GLY A 38 2.60 27.70 -12.42
CA GLY A 38 3.74 28.53 -12.87
C GLY A 38 4.77 28.86 -11.76
N GLU A 39 4.38 28.82 -10.48
CA GLU A 39 5.30 28.90 -9.34
C GLU A 39 5.83 27.51 -8.91
N GLU A 40 5.07 26.43 -9.18
CA GLU A 40 5.43 25.05 -8.87
C GLU A 40 6.72 24.58 -9.58
N GLU A 41 6.96 25.02 -10.82
CA GLU A 41 8.19 24.69 -11.57
C GLU A 41 9.47 25.28 -10.96
N LYS A 42 9.36 26.34 -10.14
CA LYS A 42 10.52 27.03 -9.54
C LYS A 42 10.85 26.54 -8.14
N LEU A 43 10.00 25.70 -7.56
CA LEU A 43 10.09 25.28 -6.17
C LEU A 43 10.67 23.87 -6.06
N SER A 44 11.57 23.64 -5.10
CA SER A 44 12.07 22.28 -4.86
C SER A 44 10.89 21.34 -4.52
N PRO A 45 10.87 20.08 -5.03
CA PRO A 45 9.79 19.11 -4.75
C PRO A 45 9.53 18.83 -3.27
N ARG A 46 10.45 19.26 -2.40
CA ARG A 46 10.37 19.15 -0.95
C ARG A 46 9.59 20.29 -0.32
N VAL A 47 9.85 21.53 -0.75
CA VAL A 47 9.09 22.69 -0.26
C VAL A 47 7.66 22.60 -0.78
N TYR A 48 7.47 22.10 -2.00
CA TYR A 48 6.14 21.82 -2.55
C TYR A 48 5.33 20.88 -1.65
N ARG A 49 5.86 19.69 -1.34
CA ARG A 49 5.21 18.73 -0.42
C ARG A 49 4.86 19.33 0.94
N ARG A 50 5.72 20.19 1.49
CA ARG A 50 5.41 20.88 2.75
C ARG A 50 4.23 21.83 2.64
N MET A 51 4.13 22.56 1.52
CA MET A 51 3.00 23.46 1.25
C MET A 51 1.71 22.65 1.09
N GLU A 52 1.75 21.52 0.38
CA GLU A 52 0.62 20.60 0.26
C GLU A 52 0.20 20.04 1.63
N ASP A 53 1.16 19.52 2.42
CA ASP A 53 0.92 19.03 3.77
C ASP A 53 0.25 20.10 4.65
N ARG A 54 0.73 21.35 4.55
CA ARG A 54 0.17 22.49 5.30
C ARG A 54 -1.26 22.81 4.86
N LYS A 55 -1.52 22.87 3.54
CA LYS A 55 -2.87 23.09 2.99
C LYS A 55 -3.83 21.99 3.45
N ALA A 56 -3.40 20.73 3.41
CA ALA A 56 -4.18 19.60 3.89
C ALA A 56 -4.45 19.69 5.40
N TRP A 57 -3.47 20.13 6.19
CA TRP A 57 -3.61 20.32 7.64
C TRP A 57 -4.59 21.44 7.99
N ASP A 58 -4.50 22.57 7.30
CA ASP A 58 -5.42 23.69 7.49
C ASP A 58 -6.85 23.28 7.13
N ALA A 59 -7.05 22.56 6.02
CA ALA A 59 -8.35 22.01 5.63
C ALA A 59 -8.90 21.03 6.68
N TYR A 60 -8.06 20.14 7.23
CA TYR A 60 -8.44 19.24 8.32
C TYR A 60 -8.94 20.00 9.55
N TRP A 61 -8.28 21.09 9.94
CA TRP A 61 -8.72 21.90 11.06
C TRP A 61 -10.04 22.63 10.79
N GLN A 62 -10.29 23.06 9.55
CA GLN A 62 -11.59 23.63 9.16
C GLN A 62 -12.70 22.57 9.27
N LEU A 63 -12.47 21.38 8.73
CA LEU A 63 -13.44 20.27 8.80
C LEU A 63 -13.74 19.88 10.25
N ARG A 64 -12.70 19.71 11.09
CA ARG A 64 -12.87 19.34 12.50
C ARG A 64 -13.58 20.43 13.30
N LYS A 65 -13.38 21.71 12.96
CA LYS A 65 -14.12 22.82 13.58
C LYS A 65 -15.60 22.70 13.26
N LEU A 66 -15.96 22.50 11.99
CA LEU A 66 -17.36 22.30 11.55
C LEU A 66 -17.99 21.08 12.23
N GLU A 67 -17.28 19.96 12.32
CA GLU A 67 -17.76 18.74 13.00
C GLU A 67 -18.02 18.95 14.49
N SER A 68 -17.28 19.87 15.13
CA SER A 68 -17.46 20.20 16.56
C SER A 68 -18.70 21.06 16.86
N GLU A 69 -19.35 21.63 15.83
CA GLU A 69 -20.52 22.49 15.96
C GLU A 69 -21.79 21.65 16.20
N GLY A 70 -21.90 21.06 17.39
CA GLY A 70 -23.10 20.34 17.82
C GLY A 70 -23.13 20.01 19.31
N SER A 71 -22.11 19.31 19.80
CA SER A 71 -22.01 18.90 21.21
C SER A 71 -20.91 19.65 21.96
N TYR A 72 -21.19 20.09 23.20
CA TYR A 72 -20.22 20.82 24.03
C TYR A 72 -18.97 19.99 24.34
N TYR A 73 -19.12 18.67 24.50
CA TYR A 73 -18.01 17.75 24.80
C TYR A 73 -17.02 17.64 23.63
N ILE A 74 -17.54 17.45 22.41
CA ILE A 74 -16.71 17.37 21.19
C ILE A 74 -15.99 18.70 20.97
N ARG A 75 -16.66 19.82 21.22
CA ARG A 75 -16.07 21.17 21.12
C ARG A 75 -14.96 21.40 22.14
N LEU A 76 -15.12 20.93 23.39
CA LEU A 76 -14.06 20.95 24.39
C LEU A 76 -12.84 20.13 23.92
N LEU A 77 -13.06 18.89 23.48
CA LEU A 77 -11.99 18.02 22.99
C LEU A 77 -11.26 18.63 21.78
N TYR A 78 -11.98 19.29 20.88
CA TYR A 78 -11.38 20.02 19.76
C TYR A 78 -10.40 21.09 20.23
N TYR A 79 -10.80 21.93 21.20
CA TYR A 79 -9.93 22.99 21.72
C TYR A 79 -8.73 22.43 22.48
N VAL A 80 -8.92 21.35 23.25
CA VAL A 80 -7.81 20.65 23.93
C VAL A 80 -6.82 20.10 22.90
N HIS A 81 -7.31 19.40 21.88
CA HIS A 81 -6.45 18.88 20.81
C HIS A 81 -5.72 20.01 20.08
N LYS A 82 -6.40 21.12 19.79
CA LYS A 82 -5.80 22.28 19.12
C LYS A 82 -4.74 22.97 19.98
N ALA A 83 -4.97 23.08 21.28
CA ALA A 83 -4.03 23.69 22.21
C ALA A 83 -2.72 22.89 22.29
N VAL A 84 -2.77 21.57 22.10
CA VAL A 84 -1.58 20.69 22.06
C VAL A 84 -0.93 20.69 20.67
N ASP A 85 -1.70 20.59 19.60
CA ASP A 85 -1.15 20.44 18.25
C ASP A 85 -0.55 21.73 17.68
N THR A 86 -1.13 22.91 18.00
CA THR A 86 -0.63 24.21 17.51
C THR A 86 0.83 24.48 17.90
N PRO A 87 1.26 24.30 19.17
CA PRO A 87 2.67 24.47 19.52
C PRO A 87 3.56 23.36 18.93
N VAL A 88 3.06 22.13 18.77
CA VAL A 88 3.82 21.01 18.18
C VAL A 88 4.10 21.25 16.70
N THR A 89 3.09 21.67 15.94
CA THR A 89 3.24 22.02 14.51
C THR A 89 4.13 23.23 14.31
N TRP A 90 3.98 24.27 15.16
CA TRP A 90 4.91 25.40 15.17
C TRP A 90 6.36 24.97 15.40
N PHE A 91 6.60 24.09 16.38
CA PHE A 91 7.94 23.57 16.67
C PHE A 91 8.51 22.77 15.48
N ARG A 92 7.69 21.93 14.85
CA ARG A 92 8.08 21.16 13.65
C ARG A 92 8.53 22.08 12.52
N GLU A 93 7.71 23.08 12.18
CA GLU A 93 7.94 23.96 11.04
C GLU A 93 9.06 24.97 11.27
N LYS A 94 9.13 25.57 12.47
CA LYS A 94 10.07 26.65 12.76
C LYS A 94 11.45 26.16 13.22
N ILE A 95 11.53 24.99 13.84
CA ILE A 95 12.78 24.50 14.43
C ILE A 95 13.25 23.23 13.74
N VAL A 96 12.42 22.17 13.68
CA VAL A 96 12.87 20.85 13.21
C VAL A 96 13.16 20.84 11.72
N GLU A 97 12.25 21.34 10.90
CA GLU A 97 12.41 21.35 9.44
C GLU A 97 13.64 22.12 8.93
N PRO A 98 13.90 23.38 9.34
CA PRO A 98 15.07 24.11 8.88
C PRO A 98 16.38 23.52 9.42
N LEU A 99 16.35 22.97 10.64
CA LEU A 99 17.51 22.28 11.21
C LEU A 99 17.83 21.00 10.42
N ASN A 100 16.81 20.21 10.09
CA ASN A 100 16.95 19.03 9.27
C ASN A 100 17.41 19.39 7.85
N ASP A 101 16.91 20.47 7.25
CA ASP A 101 17.36 20.92 5.93
C ASP A 101 18.83 21.40 5.94
N LYS A 102 19.29 22.02 7.03
CA LYS A 102 20.69 22.46 7.19
C LYS A 102 21.68 21.30 7.41
N TYR A 103 21.29 20.29 8.19
CA TYR A 103 22.19 19.22 8.64
C TYR A 103 21.90 17.84 8.03
N ARG A 104 21.10 17.78 6.95
CA ARG A 104 20.80 16.50 6.28
C ARG A 104 22.05 15.93 5.62
N SER A 105 22.48 14.77 6.09
CA SER A 105 23.39 13.91 5.34
C SER A 105 22.60 13.14 4.26
N PRO A 106 23.07 13.11 2.99
CA PRO A 106 22.47 12.26 1.99
C PRO A 106 22.78 10.80 2.34
N TYR A 107 21.75 9.96 2.42
CA TYR A 107 21.90 8.52 2.50
C TYR A 107 21.37 7.88 1.22
N TYR A 108 22.04 6.85 0.73
CA TYR A 108 21.67 6.15 -0.49
C TYR A 108 21.33 4.70 -0.17
N HIS A 109 20.36 4.17 -0.91
CA HIS A 109 20.11 2.74 -0.88
C HIS A 109 21.24 2.01 -1.60
N ARG A 110 21.85 1.03 -0.93
CA ARG A 110 22.87 0.18 -1.54
C ARG A 110 22.25 -0.61 -2.68
N LYS A 111 22.85 -0.55 -3.86
CA LYS A 111 22.50 -1.37 -5.02
C LYS A 111 23.51 -2.51 -5.13
N LEU A 112 23.01 -3.74 -5.11
CA LEU A 112 23.82 -4.93 -5.31
C LEU A 112 23.54 -5.45 -6.71
N ASN A 113 24.62 -5.70 -7.47
CA ASN A 113 24.52 -6.34 -8.77
C ASN A 113 24.16 -7.81 -8.60
N ARG A 114 23.52 -8.41 -9.60
CA ARG A 114 23.23 -9.84 -9.59
C ARG A 114 24.51 -10.63 -9.83
N VAL A 115 24.63 -11.73 -9.09
CA VAL A 115 25.68 -12.75 -9.21
C VAL A 115 25.08 -13.92 -10.02
N PRO A 116 25.89 -14.69 -10.77
CA PRO A 116 25.43 -15.95 -11.37
C PRO A 116 24.79 -16.89 -10.34
N GLY A 117 23.82 -17.67 -10.80
CA GLY A 117 23.14 -18.67 -9.98
C GLY A 117 24.01 -19.89 -9.70
N ILE A 118 23.56 -20.76 -8.79
CA ILE A 118 24.29 -22.00 -8.44
C ILE A 118 24.34 -23.00 -9.59
N ASP A 119 23.41 -22.89 -10.54
CA ASP A 119 23.29 -23.74 -11.72
C ASP A 119 24.37 -23.46 -12.77
N GLU A 120 24.91 -22.25 -12.79
CA GLU A 120 25.99 -21.84 -13.70
C GLU A 120 27.38 -22.10 -13.11
N CYS A 121 27.49 -22.23 -11.78
CA CYS A 121 28.74 -22.47 -11.10
C CYS A 121 29.29 -23.89 -11.34
N ALA A 122 30.62 -24.01 -11.43
CA ALA A 122 31.29 -25.30 -11.36
C ALA A 122 31.18 -25.92 -9.96
N VAL A 123 31.18 -27.26 -9.87
CA VAL A 123 30.98 -27.99 -8.61
C VAL A 123 32.07 -27.68 -7.57
N ASP A 124 33.31 -27.50 -8.05
CA ASP A 124 34.51 -27.30 -7.23
C ASP A 124 34.83 -25.82 -6.98
N ASP A 125 34.10 -24.88 -7.61
CA ASP A 125 34.35 -23.45 -7.45
C ASP A 125 33.68 -22.90 -6.18
N LEU A 126 34.49 -22.78 -5.12
CA LEU A 126 34.07 -22.24 -3.82
C LEU A 126 33.76 -20.74 -3.86
N SER A 127 34.38 -19.97 -4.76
CA SER A 127 34.15 -18.52 -4.86
C SER A 127 32.79 -18.24 -5.45
N CYS A 128 32.47 -18.90 -6.58
CA CYS A 128 31.15 -18.81 -7.21
C CYS A 128 30.04 -19.26 -6.24
N PHE A 129 30.27 -20.37 -5.54
CA PHE A 129 29.34 -20.84 -4.51
C PHE A 129 29.12 -19.83 -3.38
N TYR A 130 30.20 -19.22 -2.87
CA TYR A 130 30.10 -18.25 -1.78
C TYR A 130 29.29 -17.01 -2.17
N GLU A 131 29.53 -16.46 -3.36
CA GLU A 131 28.81 -15.29 -3.86
C GLU A 131 27.33 -15.61 -4.11
N ALA A 132 27.04 -16.75 -4.75
CA ALA A 132 25.67 -17.21 -4.97
C ALA A 132 24.93 -17.47 -3.65
N ASN A 133 25.60 -18.08 -2.66
CA ASN A 133 25.01 -18.29 -1.33
C ASN A 133 24.72 -16.99 -0.59
N THR A 134 25.61 -16.01 -0.72
CA THR A 134 25.40 -14.67 -0.16
C THR A 134 24.20 -13.98 -0.81
N GLN A 135 24.09 -14.04 -2.14
CA GLN A 135 22.95 -13.48 -2.88
C GLN A 135 21.63 -14.10 -2.43
N PHE A 136 21.58 -15.43 -2.31
CA PHE A 136 20.38 -16.13 -1.83
C PHE A 136 19.97 -15.79 -0.41
N ARG A 137 20.92 -15.64 0.51
CA ARG A 137 20.63 -15.22 1.89
C ARG A 137 20.03 -13.82 1.92
N LEU A 138 20.54 -12.91 1.07
CA LEU A 138 19.97 -11.57 0.92
C LEU A 138 18.56 -11.62 0.31
N ASP A 139 18.36 -12.42 -0.74
CA ASP A 139 17.05 -12.57 -1.37
C ASP A 139 16.02 -13.17 -0.39
N LYS A 140 16.43 -14.12 0.47
CA LYS A 140 15.58 -14.65 1.55
C LYS A 140 15.16 -13.57 2.54
N LEU A 141 16.08 -12.68 2.93
CA LEU A 141 15.76 -11.54 3.81
C LEU A 141 14.81 -10.55 3.11
N VAL A 142 15.00 -10.29 1.82
CA VAL A 142 14.09 -9.42 1.05
C VAL A 142 12.69 -10.04 0.96
N ASP A 143 12.59 -11.32 0.63
CA ASP A 143 11.32 -12.04 0.54
C ASP A 143 10.57 -12.07 1.89
N GLN A 144 11.28 -12.18 3.02
CA GLN A 144 10.69 -12.05 4.37
C GLN A 144 10.09 -10.66 4.59
N ASN A 145 10.81 -9.60 4.24
CA ASN A 145 10.31 -8.23 4.37
C ASN A 145 9.11 -7.96 3.45
N ILE A 146 9.06 -8.60 2.27
CA ILE A 146 7.89 -8.52 1.37
C ILE A 146 6.65 -9.09 2.07
N LEU A 147 6.76 -10.25 2.71
CA LEU A 147 5.64 -10.84 3.46
C LEU A 147 5.19 -9.93 4.61
N ASP A 148 6.11 -9.34 5.35
CA ASP A 148 5.77 -8.45 6.46
C ASP A 148 5.02 -7.19 5.98
N ILE A 149 5.41 -6.64 4.82
CA ILE A 149 4.68 -5.52 4.18
C ILE A 149 3.26 -5.95 3.80
N LEU A 150 3.08 -7.14 3.22
CA LEU A 150 1.76 -7.64 2.84
C LEU A 150 0.87 -7.87 4.06
N ARG A 151 1.41 -8.45 5.13
CA ARG A 151 0.70 -8.63 6.42
C ARG A 151 0.27 -7.30 7.03
N LEU A 152 1.15 -6.28 7.00
CA LEU A 152 0.81 -4.93 7.47
C LEU A 152 -0.32 -4.30 6.65
N ARG A 153 -0.31 -4.49 5.33
CA ARG A 153 -1.40 -4.01 4.45
C ARG A 153 -2.71 -4.70 4.77
N LEU A 154 -2.67 -6.03 4.96
CA LEU A 154 -3.83 -6.81 5.30
C LEU A 154 -4.42 -6.40 6.65
N SER A 155 -3.58 -6.28 7.69
CA SER A 155 -4.00 -5.82 9.03
C SER A 155 -4.69 -4.46 8.94
N ARG A 156 -4.09 -3.48 8.25
CA ARG A 156 -4.69 -2.15 8.08
C ARG A 156 -6.04 -2.19 7.37
N CYS A 157 -6.18 -3.05 6.35
CA CYS A 157 -7.45 -3.20 5.66
C CYS A 157 -8.53 -3.80 6.57
N MET A 158 -8.17 -4.83 7.35
CA MET A 158 -9.08 -5.46 8.30
C MET A 158 -9.50 -4.48 9.40
N ASP A 159 -8.56 -3.71 9.96
CA ASP A 159 -8.84 -2.72 10.99
C ASP A 159 -9.77 -1.60 10.48
N TYR A 160 -9.56 -1.15 9.23
CA TYR A 160 -10.37 -0.08 8.62
C TYR A 160 -11.79 -0.54 8.25
N ASN A 161 -11.95 -1.76 7.75
CA ASN A 161 -13.23 -2.25 7.24
C ASN A 161 -14.02 -3.09 8.25
N ALA A 162 -13.54 -3.28 9.47
CA ALA A 162 -14.24 -4.08 10.48
C ALA A 162 -15.69 -3.58 10.69
N PRO A 163 -16.73 -4.46 10.64
CA PRO A 163 -16.69 -5.93 10.55
C PRO A 163 -16.74 -6.52 9.12
N ASN A 164 -16.88 -5.72 8.07
CA ASN A 164 -17.08 -6.17 6.69
C ASN A 164 -15.75 -6.35 5.94
N PHE A 165 -15.23 -7.58 5.85
CA PHE A 165 -13.90 -7.82 5.24
C PHE A 165 -13.90 -8.05 3.72
N VAL A 166 -15.06 -8.03 3.05
CA VAL A 166 -15.17 -8.23 1.59
C VAL A 166 -14.24 -7.31 0.77
N PRO A 167 -14.07 -6.01 1.10
CA PRO A 167 -13.13 -5.15 0.37
C PRO A 167 -11.67 -5.61 0.46
N CYS A 168 -11.31 -6.38 1.49
CA CYS A 168 -9.96 -6.88 1.73
C CYS A 168 -9.63 -8.20 1.02
N ALA A 169 -10.59 -8.77 0.27
CA ALA A 169 -10.44 -10.05 -0.44
C ALA A 169 -9.12 -10.17 -1.21
N LYS A 170 -8.78 -9.17 -2.03
CA LYS A 170 -7.53 -9.17 -2.81
C LYS A 170 -6.27 -9.23 -1.96
N LEU A 171 -6.26 -8.52 -0.83
CA LEU A 171 -5.09 -8.50 0.06
C LEU A 171 -4.92 -9.82 0.80
N ILE A 172 -6.03 -10.51 1.08
CA ILE A 172 -6.01 -11.85 1.66
C ILE A 172 -5.39 -12.82 0.66
N ASP A 173 -5.88 -12.82 -0.59
CA ASP A 173 -5.34 -13.66 -1.67
C ASP A 173 -3.84 -13.40 -1.89
N ASP A 174 -3.43 -12.12 -1.95
CA ASP A 174 -2.02 -11.73 -2.10
C ASP A 174 -1.17 -12.28 -0.95
N VAL A 175 -1.61 -12.14 0.31
CA VAL A 175 -0.85 -12.65 1.46
C VAL A 175 -0.73 -14.17 1.39
N GLU A 176 -1.83 -14.87 1.15
CA GLU A 176 -1.86 -16.33 1.14
C GLU A 176 -1.00 -16.92 0.01
N GLU A 177 -1.08 -16.36 -1.20
CA GLU A 177 -0.27 -16.79 -2.34
C GLU A 177 1.22 -16.57 -2.07
N ASN A 178 1.59 -15.41 -1.52
CA ASN A 178 2.98 -15.11 -1.22
C ASN A 178 3.54 -15.95 -0.06
N GLU A 179 2.75 -16.21 0.98
CA GLU A 179 3.14 -17.10 2.07
C GLU A 179 3.37 -18.53 1.58
N LEU A 180 2.51 -19.03 0.69
CA LEU A 180 2.72 -20.32 0.05
C LEU A 180 4.00 -20.32 -0.80
N ASN A 181 4.19 -19.32 -1.66
CA ASN A 181 5.37 -19.23 -2.52
C ASN A 181 6.67 -19.17 -1.70
N PHE A 182 6.65 -18.44 -0.58
CA PHE A 182 7.76 -18.40 0.36
C PHE A 182 8.02 -19.77 0.99
N PHE A 183 6.96 -20.48 1.42
CA PHE A 183 7.10 -21.83 1.99
C PHE A 183 7.56 -22.88 0.95
N ILE A 184 7.12 -22.77 -0.30
CA ILE A 184 7.59 -23.64 -1.38
C ILE A 184 9.10 -23.46 -1.59
N LYS A 185 9.59 -22.22 -1.58
CA LYS A 185 11.01 -21.93 -1.81
C LYS A 185 11.89 -22.22 -0.58
N TYR A 186 11.48 -21.78 0.61
CA TYR A 186 12.31 -21.78 1.82
C TYR A 186 11.77 -22.63 2.98
N GLY A 187 10.61 -23.28 2.82
CA GLY A 187 10.08 -24.20 3.81
C GLY A 187 10.87 -25.50 3.83
N GLU A 188 10.95 -26.15 4.99
CA GLU A 188 11.55 -27.48 5.19
C GLU A 188 13.05 -27.61 4.81
N ILE A 189 13.68 -26.57 4.27
CA ILE A 189 15.15 -26.44 4.25
C ILE A 189 15.58 -26.13 5.69
N GLY A 190 16.45 -26.96 6.25
CA GLY A 190 16.87 -26.83 7.65
C GLY A 190 17.46 -25.46 7.99
N GLN A 191 17.80 -25.25 9.26
CA GLN A 191 18.40 -23.97 9.70
C GLN A 191 19.69 -23.64 8.94
N GLU A 192 20.46 -24.66 8.58
CA GLU A 192 21.70 -24.57 7.79
C GLU A 192 21.46 -24.70 6.28
N GLY A 193 20.21 -24.52 5.81
CA GLY A 193 19.86 -24.68 4.40
C GLY A 193 20.59 -23.68 3.49
N ASP A 194 21.38 -24.21 2.57
CA ASP A 194 22.15 -23.45 1.60
C ASP A 194 21.42 -23.37 0.24
N VAL A 195 21.98 -22.60 -0.69
CA VAL A 195 21.47 -22.51 -2.08
C VAL A 195 21.38 -23.86 -2.78
N ARG A 196 22.32 -24.77 -2.48
CA ARG A 196 22.33 -26.12 -3.05
C ARG A 196 21.06 -26.89 -2.67
N ASP A 197 20.62 -26.78 -1.43
CA ASP A 197 19.42 -27.45 -0.95
C ASP A 197 18.15 -26.87 -1.59
N ALA A 198 18.09 -25.54 -1.67
CA ALA A 198 16.99 -24.85 -2.37
C ALA A 198 16.92 -25.27 -3.86
N TYR A 199 18.07 -25.39 -4.52
CA TYR A 199 18.14 -25.86 -5.91
C TYR A 199 17.72 -27.33 -6.05
N MET A 200 18.14 -28.21 -5.14
CA MET A 200 17.72 -29.61 -5.15
C MET A 200 16.22 -29.75 -4.86
N LYS A 201 15.66 -28.93 -3.98
CA LYS A 201 14.21 -28.84 -3.74
C LYS A 201 13.46 -28.42 -5.00
N GLN A 202 13.93 -27.37 -5.68
CA GLN A 202 13.37 -26.91 -6.95
C GLN A 202 13.39 -28.02 -8.00
N LYS A 203 14.51 -28.73 -8.13
CA LYS A 203 14.65 -29.87 -9.06
C LYS A 203 13.68 -31.00 -8.70
N HIS A 204 13.55 -31.34 -7.43
CA HIS A 204 12.60 -32.35 -6.96
C HIS A 204 11.16 -31.98 -7.36
N ARG A 205 10.77 -30.72 -7.13
CA ARG A 205 9.47 -30.18 -7.51
C ARG A 205 9.22 -30.32 -9.02
N MET A 206 10.15 -29.86 -9.86
CA MET A 206 9.99 -29.93 -11.32
C MET A 206 9.88 -31.37 -11.83
N ILE A 207 10.66 -32.30 -11.28
CA ILE A 207 10.57 -33.72 -11.62
C ILE A 207 9.21 -34.28 -11.22
N TRP A 208 8.71 -33.92 -10.05
CA TRP A 208 7.40 -34.38 -9.57
C TRP A 208 6.27 -33.82 -10.44
N GLU A 209 6.31 -32.53 -10.81
CA GLU A 209 5.28 -31.87 -11.61
C GLU A 209 5.17 -32.49 -13.00
N ARG A 210 6.31 -32.87 -13.57
CA ARG A 210 6.35 -33.62 -14.82
C ARG A 210 5.69 -35.01 -14.71
N ARG A 211 5.71 -35.64 -13.52
CA ARG A 211 5.13 -36.98 -13.30
C ARG A 211 3.62 -36.96 -13.01
N HIS A 212 3.08 -35.84 -12.50
CA HIS A 212 1.69 -35.76 -12.04
C HIS A 212 0.96 -34.52 -12.60
N PRO A 213 0.73 -34.46 -13.91
CA PRO A 213 0.00 -33.35 -14.52
C PRO A 213 -1.45 -33.24 -14.04
N GLU A 214 -2.10 -34.36 -13.70
CA GLU A 214 -3.48 -34.40 -13.19
C GLU A 214 -3.64 -33.65 -11.88
N ILE A 215 -2.68 -33.77 -10.96
CA ILE A 215 -2.72 -33.06 -9.67
C ILE A 215 -2.51 -31.56 -9.89
N MET A 216 -1.70 -31.16 -10.87
CA MET A 216 -1.49 -29.74 -11.17
C MET A 216 -2.75 -29.06 -11.70
N LYS A 217 -3.53 -29.74 -12.54
CA LYS A 217 -4.83 -29.24 -12.99
C LYS A 217 -5.82 -29.11 -11.84
N ALA A 218 -5.94 -30.14 -11.01
CA ALA A 218 -6.81 -30.11 -9.83
C ALA A 218 -6.43 -28.98 -8.85
N ARG A 219 -5.14 -28.71 -8.67
CA ARG A 219 -4.67 -27.58 -7.84
C ARG A 219 -5.05 -26.24 -8.44
N ALA A 220 -4.89 -26.06 -9.76
CA ALA A 220 -5.26 -24.82 -10.43
C ALA A 220 -6.77 -24.54 -10.30
N GLU A 221 -7.60 -25.56 -10.50
CA GLU A 221 -9.06 -25.47 -10.32
C GLU A 221 -9.42 -25.09 -8.88
N ALA A 222 -8.80 -25.72 -7.88
CA ALA A 222 -9.02 -25.40 -6.48
C ALA A 222 -8.59 -23.97 -6.11
N CYS A 223 -7.49 -23.45 -6.69
CA CYS A 223 -7.04 -22.08 -6.46
C CYS A 223 -8.04 -21.06 -7.05
N GLU A 224 -8.58 -21.34 -8.24
CA GLU A 224 -9.59 -20.49 -8.87
C GLU A 224 -10.92 -20.51 -8.09
N GLU A 225 -11.32 -21.66 -7.56
CA GLU A 225 -12.49 -21.76 -6.67
C GLU A 225 -12.29 -20.95 -5.39
N HIS A 226 -11.12 -21.06 -4.76
CA HIS A 226 -10.78 -20.30 -3.56
C HIS A 226 -10.86 -18.80 -3.79
N LYS A 227 -10.26 -18.28 -4.87
CA LYS A 227 -10.35 -16.86 -5.25
C LYS A 227 -11.80 -16.39 -5.43
N ARG A 228 -12.67 -17.23 -6.01
CA ARG A 228 -14.11 -16.91 -6.13
C ARG A 228 -14.79 -16.85 -4.76
N ARG A 229 -14.47 -17.76 -3.84
CA ARG A 229 -15.02 -17.79 -2.47
C ARG A 229 -14.58 -16.57 -1.66
N VAL A 230 -13.29 -16.22 -1.74
CA VAL A 230 -12.73 -15.03 -1.09
C VAL A 230 -13.38 -13.76 -1.65
N ALA A 231 -13.61 -13.67 -2.96
CA ALA A 231 -14.35 -12.56 -3.58
C ALA A 231 -15.81 -12.45 -3.08
N ASN A 232 -16.45 -13.58 -2.74
CA ASN A 232 -17.80 -13.62 -2.18
C ASN A 232 -17.84 -13.34 -0.66
N GLY A 233 -16.69 -13.16 0.00
CA GLY A 233 -16.60 -12.92 1.44
C GLY A 233 -16.52 -14.17 2.31
N GLU A 234 -16.32 -15.35 1.72
CA GLU A 234 -16.04 -16.59 2.45
C GLU A 234 -14.53 -16.76 2.63
N PHE A 235 -14.04 -16.51 3.85
CA PHE A 235 -12.62 -16.64 4.17
C PHE A 235 -12.32 -18.00 4.83
N ASP A 236 -11.60 -18.87 4.13
CA ASP A 236 -11.17 -20.17 4.64
C ASP A 236 -9.64 -20.25 4.80
N TYR A 237 -9.15 -19.93 6.00
CA TYR A 237 -7.72 -20.00 6.35
C TYR A 237 -7.14 -21.43 6.35
N SER A 238 -7.96 -22.46 6.19
CA SER A 238 -7.51 -23.86 6.18
C SER A 238 -7.12 -24.37 4.79
N PHE A 239 -7.47 -23.64 3.73
CA PHE A 239 -7.26 -24.07 2.34
C PHE A 239 -5.80 -24.42 2.05
N TRP A 240 -4.87 -23.53 2.39
CA TRP A 240 -3.43 -23.71 2.13
C TRP A 240 -2.71 -24.62 3.14
N LYS A 241 -3.35 -24.94 4.28
CA LYS A 241 -2.83 -25.92 5.25
C LYS A 241 -3.02 -27.37 4.79
N LYS A 242 -3.80 -27.60 3.74
CA LYS A 242 -4.03 -28.95 3.19
C LYS A 242 -2.73 -29.46 2.57
N ARG A 243 -2.34 -30.69 2.92
CA ARG A 243 -1.14 -31.38 2.37
C ARG A 243 -1.12 -31.42 0.85
N LEU A 244 -2.29 -31.37 0.22
CA LEU A 244 -2.44 -31.32 -1.23
C LEU A 244 -1.79 -30.11 -1.87
N LEU A 245 -1.54 -29.00 -1.16
CA LEU A 245 -1.01 -27.76 -1.72
C LEU A 245 0.41 -27.45 -1.20
N ALA A 246 0.63 -27.57 0.12
CA ALA A 246 1.86 -27.12 0.77
C ALA A 246 2.99 -28.16 0.81
N GLN A 247 2.70 -29.46 0.76
CA GLN A 247 3.71 -30.49 1.06
C GLN A 247 4.24 -31.14 -0.21
N ARG A 248 5.55 -30.94 -0.47
CA ARG A 248 6.49 -31.78 -1.24
C ARG A 248 7.90 -31.22 -1.22
#